data_AF-A0A4V2AY14-F1
#
_entry.id   AF-A0A4V2AY14-F1
#
_cell.length_a   1.000
_cell.length_b   1.000
_cell.length_c   1.000
_cell.angle_alpha   90.00
_cell.angle_beta   90.00
_cell.angle_gamma   90.00
#
_symmetry.space_group_name_H-M   'P 1'
#
loop_
_entity.id
_entity.type
_entity.pdbx_description
1 polymer ?
#
loop_
_entity_poly.entity_id
_entity_poly.type
_entity_poly.pdbx_seq_one_letter_code
_entity_poly.pdbx_strand_id
1 'polypeptide(L)'
;SYVQDALDLVEFANGDSTTRWGRERVKMGHPDPFNLKYLGIGNENWGPQYIERLKIFTKAIKEKYPEIQLINSTGTDPAFAPFSDNGFAYLDSSLRQMKVDIIDEHFYRKPEWFFQSASRYDTYDRNGPKIFAGEYAAHSPRPANERNRNTWHSALAEAAFMTGMERNADVVTMASYAPLFAHVDAWQWTPDMVWIDNLKTYSTPNYYVQKLFSVNKGTDVVPVMLEGKPLTGQDSLYASATIDKGTNEIILKLVNASGKPLTKDIAINGVKKLGTTANLTVLEGKNIDVVNTLTEPDNVSPKESKLRLSGKKFSLSLAPYSFTVLRVKFS
;
A
#
# COMPACT_ATOMS: atom_id res chain seq x y z
N SER A 1 22.83 16.54 -20.02
CA SER A 1 22.54 17.18 -18.72
C SER A 1 21.57 16.28 -17.99
N TYR A 2 21.46 16.32 -16.67
CA TYR A 2 20.54 15.43 -15.94
C TYR A 2 19.08 15.55 -16.41
N VAL A 3 18.66 16.73 -16.86
CA VAL A 3 17.34 16.93 -17.49
C VAL A 3 17.22 16.17 -18.81
N GLN A 4 18.25 16.22 -19.66
CA GLN A 4 18.26 15.45 -20.91
C GLN A 4 18.23 13.96 -20.64
N ASP A 5 18.93 13.47 -19.62
CA ASP A 5 18.93 12.04 -19.28
C ASP A 5 17.52 11.55 -18.91
N ALA A 6 16.71 12.37 -18.21
CA ALA A 6 15.31 12.06 -17.93
C ALA A 6 14.44 12.05 -19.20
N LEU A 7 14.65 12.97 -20.14
CA LEU A 7 13.94 12.98 -21.43
C LEU A 7 14.33 11.79 -22.31
N ASP A 8 15.60 11.40 -22.24
CA ASP A 8 16.20 10.28 -22.96
C ASP A 8 15.65 8.95 -22.43
N LEU A 9 15.46 8.81 -21.12
CA LEU A 9 14.80 7.65 -20.52
C LEU A 9 13.36 7.50 -21.02
N VAL A 10 12.59 8.59 -21.08
CA VAL A 10 11.21 8.56 -21.60
C VAL A 10 11.22 8.22 -23.09
N GLU A 11 12.14 8.78 -23.88
CA GLU A 11 12.29 8.45 -25.31
C GLU A 11 12.70 6.99 -25.52
N PHE A 12 13.59 6.45 -24.69
CA PHE A 12 13.97 5.05 -24.72
C PHE A 12 12.74 4.17 -24.46
N ALA A 13 11.98 4.50 -23.42
CA ALA A 13 10.85 3.68 -23.00
C ALA A 13 9.67 3.72 -23.98
N ASN A 14 9.34 4.91 -24.50
CA ASN A 14 8.10 5.17 -25.23
C ASN A 14 8.29 5.55 -26.70
N GLY A 15 9.49 6.02 -27.08
CA GLY A 15 9.77 6.47 -28.44
C GLY A 15 9.69 5.35 -29.47
N ASP A 16 9.29 5.72 -30.68
CA ASP A 16 9.29 4.81 -31.82
C ASP A 16 10.72 4.51 -32.33
N SER A 17 10.83 3.56 -33.24
CA SER A 17 12.09 3.12 -33.84
C SER A 17 12.77 4.16 -34.74
N THR A 18 12.21 5.36 -34.92
CA THR A 18 12.82 6.47 -35.67
C THR A 18 13.51 7.49 -34.76
N THR A 19 13.20 7.46 -33.46
CA THR A 19 13.89 8.27 -32.45
C THR A 19 15.27 7.70 -32.11
N ARG A 20 16.14 8.50 -31.49
CA ARG A 20 17.50 8.01 -31.14
C ARG A 20 17.40 6.88 -30.14
N TRP A 21 16.68 7.10 -29.04
CA TRP A 21 16.63 6.15 -27.95
C TRP A 21 15.63 5.01 -28.18
N GLY A 22 14.55 5.25 -28.94
CA GLY A 22 13.69 4.16 -29.40
C GLY A 22 14.42 3.18 -30.31
N ARG A 23 15.33 3.65 -31.19
CA ARG A 23 16.23 2.75 -31.95
C ARG A 23 17.11 1.90 -31.06
N GLU A 24 17.69 2.47 -30.01
CA GLU A 24 18.54 1.71 -29.09
C GLU A 24 17.74 0.64 -28.35
N ARG A 25 16.52 0.94 -27.89
CA ARG A 25 15.61 -0.07 -27.32
C ARG A 25 15.35 -1.23 -28.28
N VAL A 26 15.09 -0.94 -29.56
CA VAL A 26 14.88 -1.97 -30.59
C VAL A 26 16.15 -2.81 -30.81
N LYS A 27 17.32 -2.17 -30.92
CA LYS A 27 18.62 -2.88 -31.07
C LYS A 27 18.91 -3.80 -29.89
N MET A 28 18.49 -3.42 -28.68
CA MET A 28 18.60 -4.24 -27.46
C MET A 28 17.58 -5.40 -27.42
N GLY A 29 16.78 -5.60 -28.47
CA GLY A 29 15.90 -6.75 -28.62
C GLY A 29 14.45 -6.52 -28.18
N HIS A 30 14.07 -5.27 -27.89
CA HIS A 30 12.69 -4.96 -27.47
C HIS A 30 12.02 -4.01 -28.49
N PRO A 31 11.35 -4.51 -29.54
CA PRO A 31 10.78 -3.67 -30.60
C PRO A 31 9.58 -2.82 -30.16
N ASP A 32 8.77 -3.29 -29.20
CA ASP A 32 7.56 -2.59 -28.74
C ASP A 32 7.83 -1.63 -27.57
N PRO A 33 7.22 -0.43 -27.50
CA PRO A 33 7.37 0.48 -26.36
C PRO A 33 6.96 -0.15 -25.03
N PHE A 34 7.64 0.22 -23.94
CA PHE A 34 7.31 -0.25 -22.59
C PHE A 34 6.05 0.40 -22.00
N ASN A 35 5.60 1.53 -22.58
CA ASN A 35 4.48 2.31 -22.09
C ASN A 35 4.71 2.81 -20.65
N LEU A 36 5.84 3.49 -20.44
CA LEU A 36 6.15 4.21 -19.21
C LEU A 36 5.09 5.29 -18.98
N LYS A 37 4.41 5.25 -17.83
CA LYS A 37 3.34 6.19 -17.47
C LYS A 37 3.71 7.11 -16.32
N TYR A 38 4.55 6.62 -15.42
CA TYR A 38 4.92 7.30 -14.18
C TYR A 38 6.43 7.44 -14.12
N LEU A 39 6.91 8.60 -13.69
CA LEU A 39 8.33 8.86 -13.51
C LEU A 39 8.56 9.57 -12.17
N GLY A 40 9.32 8.92 -11.28
CA GLY A 40 9.81 9.55 -10.05
C GLY A 40 10.90 10.58 -10.37
N ILE A 41 10.73 11.81 -9.89
CA ILE A 41 11.75 12.86 -10.03
C ILE A 41 12.45 13.02 -8.70
N GLY A 42 13.56 12.28 -8.56
CA GLY A 42 14.29 12.17 -7.30
C GLY A 42 13.77 11.05 -6.39
N ASN A 43 14.42 10.91 -5.24
CA ASN A 43 14.06 9.95 -4.19
C ASN A 43 14.44 10.52 -2.83
N GLU A 44 13.51 10.51 -1.88
CA GLU A 44 13.70 10.99 -0.51
C GLU A 44 14.40 12.35 -0.41
N ASN A 45 14.25 13.21 -1.42
CA ASN A 45 14.95 14.50 -1.44
C ASN A 45 14.35 15.49 -0.44
N TRP A 46 15.17 16.41 0.05
CA TRP A 46 14.79 17.37 1.09
C TRP A 46 15.13 18.81 0.73
N GLY A 47 14.43 19.72 1.41
CA GLY A 47 14.72 21.15 1.43
C GLY A 47 14.40 21.91 0.14
N PRO A 48 14.64 23.23 0.11
CA PRO A 48 14.24 24.10 -1.00
C PRO A 48 14.91 23.77 -2.34
N GLN A 49 16.15 23.27 -2.31
CA GLN A 49 16.90 22.92 -3.52
C GLN A 49 16.20 21.83 -4.34
N TYR A 50 15.49 20.91 -3.70
CA TYR A 50 14.69 19.91 -4.41
C TYR A 50 13.57 20.59 -5.20
N ILE A 51 12.82 21.50 -4.57
CA ILE A 51 11.72 22.24 -5.21
C ILE A 51 12.22 23.08 -6.39
N GLU A 52 13.36 23.76 -6.24
CA GLU A 52 13.99 24.54 -7.30
C GLU A 52 14.34 23.68 -8.51
N ARG A 53 14.99 22.53 -8.29
CA ARG A 53 15.37 21.59 -9.35
C ARG A 53 14.15 20.90 -9.96
N LEU A 54 13.18 20.51 -9.14
CA LEU A 54 11.95 19.85 -9.58
C LEU A 54 11.20 20.72 -10.61
N LYS A 55 11.16 22.04 -10.43
CA LYS A 55 10.54 22.96 -11.41
C LYS A 55 11.20 22.86 -12.79
N ILE A 56 12.53 22.73 -12.84
CA ILE A 56 13.29 22.61 -14.09
C ILE A 56 12.97 21.28 -14.79
N PHE A 57 13.01 20.17 -14.06
CA PHE A 57 12.67 18.85 -14.59
C PHE A 57 11.20 18.77 -15.05
N THR A 58 10.28 19.23 -14.21
CA THR A 58 8.84 19.23 -14.49
C THR A 58 8.54 19.98 -15.77
N LYS A 59 9.09 21.19 -15.94
CA LYS A 59 8.90 22.00 -17.14
C LYS A 59 9.39 21.23 -18.38
N ALA A 60 10.64 20.77 -18.38
CA ALA A 60 11.22 20.11 -19.55
C ALA A 60 10.48 18.82 -19.92
N ILE A 61 10.10 18.00 -18.93
CA ILE A 61 9.40 16.74 -19.17
C ILE A 61 7.98 17.01 -19.65
N LYS A 62 7.22 17.90 -19.00
CA LYS A 62 5.83 18.19 -19.40
C LYS A 62 5.74 18.90 -20.75
N GLU A 63 6.76 19.66 -21.16
CA GLU A 63 6.82 20.26 -22.50
C GLU A 63 6.97 19.21 -23.61
N LYS A 64 7.73 18.11 -23.37
CA LYS A 64 7.97 17.07 -24.38
C LYS A 64 7.01 15.87 -24.27
N TYR A 65 6.61 15.52 -23.04
CA TYR A 65 5.83 14.32 -22.70
C TYR A 65 4.75 14.67 -21.65
N PRO A 66 3.74 15.48 -22.02
CA PRO A 66 2.71 15.94 -21.09
C PRO A 66 1.89 14.81 -20.45
N GLU A 67 1.84 13.63 -21.08
CA GLU A 67 1.14 12.44 -20.61
C GLU A 67 1.81 11.74 -19.42
N ILE A 68 3.12 11.91 -19.24
CA ILE A 68 3.86 11.27 -18.13
C ILE A 68 3.43 11.92 -16.81
N GLN A 69 2.99 11.09 -15.88
CA GLN A 69 2.66 11.50 -14.51
C GLN A 69 3.93 11.52 -13.66
N LEU A 70 4.22 12.65 -13.03
CA LEU A 70 5.41 12.82 -12.19
C LEU A 70 5.11 12.50 -10.74
N ILE A 71 5.96 11.65 -10.14
CA ILE A 71 5.92 11.27 -8.72
C ILE A 71 7.00 12.07 -7.99
N ASN A 72 6.62 12.74 -6.89
CA ASN A 72 7.46 13.73 -6.23
C ASN A 72 7.56 13.45 -4.73
N SER A 73 8.78 13.32 -4.23
CA SER A 73 9.07 12.88 -2.87
C SER A 73 8.82 13.95 -1.81
N THR A 74 8.24 13.54 -0.68
CA THR A 74 8.11 14.36 0.55
C THR A 74 9.24 14.13 1.57
N GLY A 75 10.33 13.49 1.15
CA GLY A 75 11.50 13.20 1.98
C GLY A 75 11.45 11.77 2.53
N THR A 76 12.33 11.49 3.49
CA THR A 76 12.52 10.14 4.04
C THR A 76 11.39 9.69 4.96
N ASP A 77 10.65 10.65 5.53
CA ASP A 77 9.83 10.41 6.69
C ASP A 77 8.94 11.61 7.11
N PRO A 78 7.70 11.43 7.60
CA PRO A 78 6.83 12.55 7.94
C PRO A 78 7.20 13.28 9.24
N ALA A 79 8.04 12.68 10.10
CA ALA A 79 8.48 13.26 11.37
C ALA A 79 9.98 13.57 11.40
N PHE A 80 10.77 12.99 10.50
CA PHE A 80 12.21 13.19 10.42
C PHE A 80 12.57 14.05 9.22
N ALA A 81 13.13 15.22 9.52
CA ALA A 81 13.76 16.08 8.53
C ALA A 81 15.16 16.42 9.04
N PRO A 82 16.22 15.88 8.43
CA PRO A 82 17.59 16.08 8.94
C PRO A 82 18.07 17.54 8.86
N PHE A 83 17.32 18.44 8.22
CA PHE A 83 17.75 19.81 7.93
C PHE A 83 16.72 20.91 8.22
N SER A 84 15.54 20.60 8.77
CA SER A 84 14.56 21.60 9.23
C SER A 84 13.49 20.96 10.10
N ASP A 85 13.12 21.59 11.21
CA ASP A 85 11.87 21.26 11.91
C ASP A 85 10.72 21.36 10.90
N ASN A 86 10.12 20.23 10.51
CA ASN A 86 9.02 20.08 9.54
C ASN A 86 9.37 19.99 8.03
N GLY A 87 10.46 19.33 7.64
CA GLY A 87 10.81 19.12 6.21
C GLY A 87 9.70 18.47 5.37
N PHE A 88 8.97 17.49 5.92
CA PHE A 88 7.78 16.92 5.26
C PHE A 88 6.71 17.99 4.98
N ALA A 89 6.35 18.80 5.97
CA ALA A 89 5.30 19.82 5.81
C ALA A 89 5.69 20.89 4.79
N TYR A 90 6.96 21.29 4.77
CA TYR A 90 7.47 22.20 3.75
C TYR A 90 7.34 21.60 2.33
N LEU A 91 7.75 20.35 2.15
CA LEU A 91 7.67 19.69 0.84
C LEU A 91 6.22 19.44 0.43
N ASP A 92 5.39 18.87 1.29
CA ASP A 92 3.96 18.63 1.02
C ASP A 92 3.24 19.92 0.62
N SER A 93 3.40 20.99 1.41
CA SER A 93 2.77 22.28 1.09
C SER A 93 3.28 22.88 -0.22
N SER A 94 4.60 22.80 -0.49
CA SER A 94 5.19 23.29 -1.74
C SER A 94 4.70 22.51 -2.96
N LEU A 95 4.66 21.18 -2.87
CA LEU A 95 4.21 20.29 -3.95
C LEU A 95 2.72 20.51 -4.25
N ARG A 96 1.88 20.66 -3.22
CA ARG A 96 0.46 21.01 -3.39
C ARG A 96 0.26 22.36 -4.07
N GLN A 97 1.02 23.39 -3.66
CA GLN A 97 0.98 24.71 -4.31
C GLN A 97 1.42 24.64 -5.78
N MET A 98 2.41 23.80 -6.08
CA MET A 98 2.87 23.53 -7.44
C MET A 98 1.88 22.72 -8.28
N LYS A 99 0.83 22.14 -7.67
CA LYS A 99 -0.16 21.28 -8.33
C LYS A 99 0.49 20.13 -9.08
N VAL A 100 1.45 19.47 -8.43
CA VAL A 100 2.11 18.28 -9.00
C VAL A 100 1.11 17.14 -9.22
N ASP A 101 1.44 16.17 -10.08
CA ASP A 101 0.54 15.06 -10.38
C ASP A 101 0.34 14.15 -9.15
N ILE A 102 1.46 13.65 -8.61
CA ILE A 102 1.48 12.67 -7.52
C ILE A 102 2.54 13.05 -6.47
N ILE A 103 2.15 12.96 -5.20
CA ILE A 103 3.03 13.12 -4.05
C ILE A 103 3.37 11.73 -3.48
N ASP A 104 4.65 11.47 -3.25
CA ASP A 104 5.16 10.24 -2.66
C ASP A 104 5.46 10.44 -1.17
N GLU A 105 4.82 9.62 -0.33
CA GLU A 105 4.97 9.62 1.13
C GLU A 105 5.59 8.30 1.61
N HIS A 106 6.67 8.41 2.39
CA HIS A 106 7.40 7.27 2.95
C HIS A 106 7.12 7.12 4.45
N PHE A 107 6.98 5.89 4.96
CA PHE A 107 6.60 5.59 6.34
C PHE A 107 7.34 4.39 6.93
N TYR A 108 8.44 4.66 7.62
CA TYR A 108 9.20 3.65 8.36
C TYR A 108 8.97 3.82 9.86
N ARG A 109 8.02 3.05 10.41
CA ARG A 109 7.38 3.38 11.69
C ARG A 109 7.06 2.17 12.54
N LYS A 110 6.89 2.40 13.85
CA LYS A 110 6.39 1.35 14.75
C LYS A 110 4.95 0.95 14.40
N PRO A 111 4.55 -0.32 14.62
CA PRO A 111 3.18 -0.79 14.40
C PRO A 111 2.08 0.13 14.97
N GLU A 112 2.30 0.73 16.15
CA GLU A 112 1.31 1.60 16.79
C GLU A 112 0.97 2.83 15.94
N TRP A 113 1.94 3.37 15.21
CA TRP A 113 1.71 4.50 14.31
C TRP A 113 0.79 4.12 13.16
N PHE A 114 0.93 2.91 12.60
CA PHE A 114 0.09 2.41 11.51
C PHE A 114 -1.36 2.22 11.96
N PHE A 115 -1.57 1.64 13.15
CA PHE A 115 -2.89 1.55 13.76
C PHE A 115 -3.53 2.94 13.94
N GLN A 116 -2.78 3.90 14.49
CA GLN A 116 -3.27 5.27 14.71
C GLN A 116 -3.48 6.06 13.41
N SER A 117 -2.82 5.65 12.33
CA SER A 117 -2.86 6.33 11.03
C SER A 117 -3.90 5.75 10.08
N ALA A 118 -4.76 4.83 10.53
CA ALA A 118 -5.80 4.24 9.68
C ALA A 118 -6.82 5.26 9.13
N SER A 119 -6.90 6.46 9.70
CA SER A 119 -7.72 7.59 9.20
C SER A 119 -6.89 8.74 8.60
N ARG A 120 -5.58 8.53 8.35
CA ARG A 120 -4.65 9.58 7.92
C ARG A 120 -5.15 10.36 6.69
N TYR A 121 -5.69 9.66 5.70
CA TYR A 121 -6.08 10.24 4.42
C TYR A 121 -7.52 10.77 4.39
N ASP A 122 -8.30 10.55 5.46
CA ASP A 122 -9.74 10.90 5.50
C ASP A 122 -9.99 12.41 5.34
N THR A 123 -9.02 13.26 5.65
CA THR A 123 -9.13 14.73 5.57
C THR A 123 -8.36 15.35 4.41
N TYR A 124 -7.70 14.55 3.58
CA TYR A 124 -6.92 15.07 2.46
C TYR A 124 -7.85 15.73 1.42
N ASP A 125 -7.32 16.72 0.68
CA ASP A 125 -8.06 17.37 -0.40
C ASP A 125 -8.21 16.42 -1.59
N ARG A 126 -9.46 16.15 -1.99
CA ARG A 126 -9.80 15.23 -3.08
C ARG A 126 -9.50 15.81 -4.46
N ASN A 127 -9.37 17.13 -4.55
CA ASN A 127 -9.04 17.85 -5.76
C ASN A 127 -7.54 18.19 -5.85
N GLY A 128 -6.75 17.84 -4.83
CA GLY A 128 -5.32 18.02 -4.82
C GLY A 128 -4.55 16.94 -5.61
N PRO A 129 -3.21 16.99 -5.57
CA PRO A 129 -2.36 15.91 -6.07
C PRO A 129 -2.76 14.56 -5.50
N LYS A 130 -2.62 13.50 -6.30
CA LYS A 130 -2.83 12.13 -5.82
C LYS A 130 -1.67 11.69 -4.94
N ILE A 131 -1.91 10.69 -4.11
CA ILE A 131 -0.91 10.17 -3.18
C ILE A 131 -0.44 8.79 -3.63
N PHE A 132 0.88 8.62 -3.58
CA PHE A 132 1.56 7.35 -3.59
C PHE A 132 2.13 7.11 -2.18
N ALA A 133 1.68 6.07 -1.49
CA ALA A 133 2.37 5.59 -0.29
C ALA A 133 3.55 4.71 -0.74
N GLY A 134 4.60 5.33 -1.27
CA GLY A 134 5.61 4.65 -2.08
C GLY A 134 6.58 3.78 -1.31
N GLU A 135 6.80 4.07 -0.04
CA GLU A 135 7.57 3.19 0.83
C GLU A 135 6.92 3.13 2.20
N TYR A 136 6.59 1.93 2.68
CA TYR A 136 6.19 1.76 4.07
C TYR A 136 6.52 0.38 4.62
N ALA A 137 6.88 0.36 5.90
CA ALA A 137 6.98 -0.87 6.68
C ALA A 137 6.81 -0.57 8.17
N ALA A 138 6.08 -1.45 8.86
CA ALA A 138 5.97 -1.46 10.30
C ALA A 138 7.17 -2.19 10.91
N HIS A 139 8.00 -1.48 11.66
CA HIS A 139 9.17 -2.04 12.35
C HIS A 139 9.53 -1.27 13.64
N SER A 140 10.28 -1.92 14.53
CA SER A 140 10.88 -1.27 15.70
C SER A 140 11.87 -0.17 15.30
N PRO A 141 12.06 0.87 16.13
CA PRO A 141 12.88 2.02 15.80
C PRO A 141 14.34 1.61 15.58
N ARG A 142 15.03 2.38 14.75
CA ARG A 142 16.44 2.16 14.36
C ARG A 142 17.36 2.05 15.59
N PRO A 143 18.50 1.33 15.46
CA PRO A 143 19.05 0.72 14.24
C PRO A 143 18.33 -0.58 13.84
N ALA A 144 18.40 -0.88 12.54
CA ALA A 144 18.08 -2.19 12.02
C ALA A 144 18.88 -3.25 12.77
N ASN A 145 18.20 -4.27 13.29
CA ASN A 145 18.83 -5.37 14.00
C ASN A 145 18.00 -6.65 13.78
N GLU A 146 18.54 -7.80 14.16
CA GLU A 146 17.89 -9.11 13.96
C GLU A 146 16.51 -9.26 14.61
N ARG A 147 16.10 -8.31 15.47
CA ARG A 147 14.78 -8.24 16.10
C ARG A 147 13.78 -7.41 15.31
N ASN A 148 14.19 -6.62 14.31
CA ASN A 148 13.31 -5.91 13.38
C ASN A 148 12.76 -6.86 12.32
N ARG A 149 11.99 -7.87 12.74
CA ARG A 149 11.42 -8.86 11.84
C ARG A 149 9.99 -8.51 11.45
N ASN A 150 9.56 -9.08 10.34
CA ASN A 150 8.17 -9.14 9.90
C ASN A 150 7.33 -10.03 10.83
N THR A 151 7.00 -9.50 12.02
CA THR A 151 6.10 -10.17 12.96
C THR A 151 4.66 -10.07 12.52
N TRP A 152 3.81 -10.93 13.06
CA TRP A 152 2.38 -10.80 12.87
C TRP A 152 1.84 -9.44 13.33
N HIS A 153 2.42 -8.85 14.38
CA HIS A 153 2.09 -7.50 14.84
C HIS A 153 2.26 -6.45 13.74
N SER A 154 3.42 -6.48 13.07
CA SER A 154 3.75 -5.53 12.01
C SER A 154 2.77 -5.66 10.83
N ALA A 155 2.49 -6.88 10.40
CA ALA A 155 1.57 -7.16 9.32
C ALA A 155 0.13 -6.75 9.65
N LEU A 156 -0.33 -7.02 10.88
CA LEU A 156 -1.68 -6.65 11.33
C LEU A 156 -1.85 -5.13 11.41
N ALA A 157 -0.81 -4.40 11.83
CA ALA A 157 -0.80 -2.95 11.86
C ALA A 157 -0.83 -2.35 10.45
N GLU A 158 -0.05 -2.90 9.52
CA GLU A 158 -0.11 -2.51 8.11
C GLU A 158 -1.47 -2.82 7.49
N ALA A 159 -2.07 -3.97 7.80
CA ALA A 159 -3.42 -4.30 7.34
C ALA A 159 -4.44 -3.25 7.77
N ALA A 160 -4.35 -2.77 9.03
CA ALA A 160 -5.19 -1.70 9.55
C ALA A 160 -4.99 -0.39 8.77
N PHE A 161 -3.73 0.01 8.54
CA PHE A 161 -3.41 1.19 7.74
C PHE A 161 -3.90 1.08 6.29
N MET A 162 -3.76 -0.10 5.68
CA MET A 162 -4.23 -0.39 4.32
C MET A 162 -5.75 -0.28 4.19
N THR A 163 -6.53 -0.52 5.26
CA THR A 163 -7.98 -0.21 5.22
C THR A 163 -8.25 1.29 5.02
N GLY A 164 -7.39 2.15 5.58
CA GLY A 164 -7.43 3.59 5.38
C GLY A 164 -7.08 4.01 3.96
N MET A 165 -6.05 3.39 3.39
CA MET A 165 -5.68 3.62 1.98
C MET A 165 -6.78 3.18 1.03
N GLU A 166 -7.34 1.97 1.21
CA GLU A 166 -8.43 1.47 0.36
C GLU A 166 -9.71 2.31 0.49
N ARG A 167 -10.05 2.77 1.70
CA ARG A 167 -11.20 3.66 1.91
C ARG A 167 -11.04 5.02 1.21
N ASN A 168 -9.81 5.50 1.05
CA ASN A 168 -9.47 6.77 0.41
C ASN A 168 -8.78 6.55 -0.95
N ALA A 169 -9.19 5.53 -1.71
CA ALA A 169 -8.62 5.22 -3.03
C ALA A 169 -8.84 6.32 -4.08
N ASP A 170 -9.72 7.28 -3.81
CA ASP A 170 -9.89 8.52 -4.56
C ASP A 170 -8.71 9.51 -4.37
N VAL A 171 -7.98 9.39 -3.26
CA VAL A 171 -6.79 10.17 -2.91
C VAL A 171 -5.52 9.34 -3.10
N VAL A 172 -5.45 8.14 -2.50
CA VAL A 172 -4.30 7.24 -2.54
C VAL A 172 -4.44 6.29 -3.71
N THR A 173 -3.68 6.53 -4.77
CA THR A 173 -3.82 5.79 -6.03
C THR A 173 -2.79 4.68 -6.20
N MET A 174 -1.72 4.71 -5.40
CA MET A 174 -0.65 3.72 -5.43
C MET A 174 -0.13 3.50 -4.00
N ALA A 175 0.39 2.30 -3.73
CA ALA A 175 1.05 1.98 -2.47
C ALA A 175 2.07 0.85 -2.69
N SER A 176 3.22 0.92 -2.03
CA SER A 176 4.24 -0.13 -2.05
C SER A 176 4.92 -0.25 -0.69
N TYR A 177 4.87 -1.47 -0.16
CA TYR A 177 5.72 -1.83 0.96
C TYR A 177 7.18 -1.86 0.50
N ALA A 178 8.08 -1.45 1.39
CA ALA A 178 9.52 -1.47 1.13
C ALA A 178 10.32 -1.94 2.36
N PRO A 179 11.41 -2.70 2.14
CA PRO A 179 11.89 -3.26 0.88
C PRO A 179 11.29 -4.64 0.55
N LEU A 180 11.39 -5.06 -0.71
CA LEU A 180 10.71 -6.26 -1.21
C LEU A 180 11.45 -7.57 -0.90
N PHE A 181 12.77 -7.60 -1.08
CA PHE A 181 13.58 -8.81 -1.01
C PHE A 181 14.84 -8.61 -0.17
N ALA A 182 15.15 -9.60 0.68
CA ALA A 182 16.45 -9.72 1.33
C ALA A 182 16.97 -11.16 1.32
N HIS A 183 18.30 -11.30 1.23
CA HIS A 183 18.95 -12.58 1.46
C HIS A 183 19.09 -12.82 2.98
N VAL A 184 18.77 -14.03 3.47
CA VAL A 184 18.74 -14.38 4.90
C VAL A 184 20.09 -14.36 5.61
N ASP A 185 21.19 -14.24 4.86
CA ASP A 185 22.57 -14.13 5.36
C ASP A 185 23.26 -12.80 5.00
N ALA A 186 22.63 -11.96 4.16
CA ALA A 186 23.28 -10.78 3.59
C ALA A 186 22.26 -9.66 3.29
N TRP A 187 21.85 -8.93 4.33
CA TRP A 187 20.92 -7.80 4.22
C TRP A 187 21.53 -6.51 4.77
N GLN A 188 21.19 -5.39 4.13
CA GLN A 188 21.60 -4.04 4.57
C GLN A 188 20.46 -3.32 5.29
N TRP A 189 19.23 -3.80 5.12
CA TRP A 189 18.01 -3.28 5.74
C TRP A 189 17.17 -4.44 6.26
N THR A 190 16.32 -4.17 7.25
CA THR A 190 15.31 -5.11 7.74
C THR A 190 14.21 -4.34 8.46
N PRO A 191 12.92 -4.72 8.35
CA PRO A 191 12.36 -5.93 7.70
C PRO A 191 12.29 -5.88 6.17
N ASP A 192 11.97 -7.01 5.54
CA ASP A 192 11.80 -7.19 4.08
C ASP A 192 10.64 -8.15 3.79
N MET A 193 9.88 -7.91 2.73
CA MET A 193 8.62 -8.63 2.50
C MET A 193 8.81 -10.13 2.20
N VAL A 194 9.85 -10.49 1.44
CA VAL A 194 10.17 -11.86 1.04
C VAL A 194 11.64 -12.13 1.29
N TRP A 195 11.92 -13.20 2.02
CA TRP A 195 13.27 -13.59 2.41
C TRP A 195 13.73 -14.81 1.62
N ILE A 196 15.00 -14.81 1.24
CA ILE A 196 15.56 -15.74 0.27
C ILE A 196 16.90 -16.30 0.79
N ASP A 197 17.12 -17.60 0.63
CA ASP A 197 18.47 -18.20 0.62
C ASP A 197 18.81 -18.68 -0.80
N ASN A 198 19.97 -19.29 -0.99
CA ASN A 198 20.42 -19.77 -2.30
C ASN A 198 19.48 -20.76 -3.02
N LEU A 199 18.56 -21.40 -2.30
CA LEU A 199 17.71 -22.49 -2.79
C LEU A 199 16.23 -22.36 -2.41
N LYS A 200 15.88 -21.49 -1.47
CA LYS A 200 14.56 -21.41 -0.84
C LYS A 200 14.15 -19.96 -0.61
N THR A 201 12.85 -19.75 -0.54
CA THR A 201 12.25 -18.47 -0.19
C THR A 201 11.14 -18.68 0.82
N TYR A 202 10.88 -17.71 1.68
CA TYR A 202 9.64 -17.68 2.44
C TYR A 202 8.98 -16.31 2.39
N SER A 203 7.64 -16.33 2.40
CA SER A 203 6.80 -15.15 2.48
C SER A 203 6.55 -14.77 3.92
N THR A 204 6.66 -13.49 4.24
CA THR A 204 6.37 -12.98 5.59
C THR A 204 4.87 -12.83 5.85
N PRO A 205 4.44 -12.63 7.11
CA PRO A 205 3.07 -12.24 7.40
C PRO A 205 2.66 -10.95 6.64
N ASN A 206 3.57 -9.98 6.50
CA ASN A 206 3.33 -8.73 5.76
C ASN A 206 3.09 -9.02 4.27
N TYR A 207 3.88 -9.92 3.66
CA TYR A 207 3.62 -10.39 2.28
C TYR A 207 2.19 -10.89 2.12
N TYR A 208 1.70 -11.71 3.05
CA TYR A 208 0.36 -12.26 2.93
C TYR A 208 -0.72 -11.18 3.08
N VAL A 209 -0.51 -10.17 3.93
CA VAL A 209 -1.39 -8.99 3.98
C VAL A 209 -1.39 -8.24 2.64
N GLN A 210 -0.22 -7.92 2.10
CA GLN A 210 -0.07 -7.24 0.79
C GLN A 210 -0.75 -8.03 -0.33
N LYS A 211 -0.50 -9.34 -0.39
CA LYS A 211 -1.13 -10.26 -1.35
C LYS A 211 -2.64 -10.22 -1.23
N LEU A 212 -3.19 -10.34 -0.02
CA LEU A 212 -4.64 -10.35 0.20
C LEU A 212 -5.30 -9.02 -0.15
N PHE A 213 -4.66 -7.87 0.07
CA PHE A 213 -5.19 -6.61 -0.45
C PHE A 213 -5.13 -6.55 -1.99
N SER A 214 -4.00 -6.94 -2.58
CA SER A 214 -3.77 -6.88 -4.02
C SER A 214 -4.72 -7.78 -4.83
N VAL A 215 -4.90 -9.04 -4.43
CA VAL A 215 -5.75 -10.02 -5.16
C VAL A 215 -7.23 -9.94 -4.79
N ASN A 216 -7.58 -9.13 -3.79
CA ASN A 216 -8.96 -8.85 -3.40
C ASN A 216 -9.28 -7.35 -3.51
N LYS A 217 -8.76 -6.69 -4.55
CA LYS A 217 -9.17 -5.34 -4.91
C LYS A 217 -10.55 -5.35 -5.59
N GLY A 218 -11.38 -4.36 -5.28
CA GLY A 218 -12.61 -4.11 -6.02
C GLY A 218 -12.47 -2.98 -7.03
N THR A 219 -13.57 -2.67 -7.71
CA THR A 219 -13.71 -1.56 -8.66
C THR A 219 -14.21 -0.29 -7.98
N ASP A 220 -14.98 -0.40 -6.89
CA ASP A 220 -15.62 0.72 -6.22
C ASP A 220 -15.53 0.55 -4.71
N VAL A 221 -15.11 1.60 -3.99
CA VAL A 221 -15.12 1.62 -2.52
C VAL A 221 -16.56 1.74 -2.03
N VAL A 222 -16.91 0.96 -1.00
CA VAL A 222 -18.20 1.09 -0.31
C VAL A 222 -17.98 1.43 1.17
N PRO A 223 -18.79 2.33 1.76
CA PRO A 223 -18.63 2.73 3.15
C PRO A 223 -18.79 1.57 4.13
N VAL A 224 -17.86 1.43 5.08
CA VAL A 224 -18.00 0.57 6.26
C VAL A 224 -18.10 1.45 7.49
N MET A 225 -19.26 1.36 8.16
CA MET A 225 -19.61 2.29 9.24
C MET A 225 -19.98 1.52 10.51
N LEU A 226 -19.54 2.04 11.65
CA LEU A 226 -19.99 1.65 12.98
C LEU A 226 -20.60 2.90 13.64
N GLU A 227 -21.88 2.83 14.00
CA GLU A 227 -22.60 3.96 14.62
C GLU A 227 -22.48 5.27 13.82
N GLY A 228 -22.52 5.16 12.49
CA GLY A 228 -22.45 6.30 11.57
C GLY A 228 -21.03 6.87 11.35
N LYS A 229 -19.98 6.25 11.90
CA LYS A 229 -18.59 6.66 11.71
C LYS A 229 -17.79 5.60 10.95
N PRO A 230 -16.81 6.00 10.11
CA PRO A 230 -15.89 5.06 9.48
C PRO A 230 -15.17 4.20 10.53
N LEU A 231 -15.01 2.91 10.23
CA LEU A 231 -14.39 1.95 11.14
C LEU A 231 -12.86 1.99 11.01
N THR A 232 -12.21 2.79 11.86
CA THR A 232 -10.79 3.16 11.78
C THR A 232 -10.04 2.90 13.09
N GLY A 233 -10.53 1.97 13.92
CA GLY A 233 -9.90 1.59 15.19
C GLY A 233 -10.82 1.59 16.40
N GLN A 234 -12.12 1.88 16.23
CA GLN A 234 -13.10 1.73 17.30
C GLN A 234 -13.11 0.27 17.78
N ASP A 235 -13.02 0.03 19.08
CA ASP A 235 -12.83 -1.31 19.69
C ASP A 235 -11.63 -2.09 19.14
N SER A 236 -10.57 -1.42 18.68
CA SER A 236 -9.44 -2.03 17.97
C SER A 236 -9.84 -2.77 16.69
N LEU A 237 -10.95 -2.35 16.06
CA LEU A 237 -11.46 -2.90 14.81
C LEU A 237 -11.30 -1.89 13.68
N TYR A 238 -10.80 -2.37 12.54
CA TYR A 238 -10.60 -1.58 11.32
C TYR A 238 -11.26 -2.29 10.16
N ALA A 239 -11.82 -1.54 9.21
CA ALA A 239 -12.40 -2.12 8.02
C ALA A 239 -12.34 -1.24 6.79
N SER A 240 -12.33 -1.92 5.64
CA SER A 240 -12.60 -1.36 4.32
C SER A 240 -13.43 -2.35 3.54
N ALA A 241 -14.21 -1.86 2.59
CA ALA A 241 -14.95 -2.72 1.69
C ALA A 241 -14.99 -2.14 0.29
N THR A 242 -15.05 -3.04 -0.67
CA THR A 242 -15.19 -2.70 -2.09
C THR A 242 -16.22 -3.59 -2.76
N ILE A 243 -16.80 -3.10 -3.84
CA ILE A 243 -17.53 -3.89 -4.82
C ILE A 243 -16.55 -4.22 -5.94
N ASP A 244 -16.55 -5.46 -6.41
CA ASP A 244 -15.96 -5.88 -7.66
C ASP A 244 -17.08 -6.08 -8.70
N LYS A 245 -17.24 -5.13 -9.62
CA LYS A 245 -18.24 -5.20 -10.71
C LYS A 245 -17.97 -6.30 -11.72
N GLY A 246 -16.72 -6.75 -11.86
CA GLY A 246 -16.36 -7.83 -12.78
C GLY A 246 -16.88 -9.18 -12.28
N THR A 247 -16.92 -9.36 -10.96
CA THR A 247 -17.40 -10.60 -10.33
C THR A 247 -18.75 -10.46 -9.65
N ASN A 248 -19.33 -9.27 -9.53
CA ASN A 248 -20.52 -8.99 -8.72
C ASN A 248 -20.34 -9.47 -7.26
N GLU A 249 -19.19 -9.15 -6.67
CA GLU A 249 -18.87 -9.49 -5.29
C GLU A 249 -18.69 -8.24 -4.43
N ILE A 250 -19.11 -8.34 -3.18
CA ILE A 250 -18.66 -7.45 -2.12
C ILE A 250 -17.45 -8.11 -1.45
N ILE A 251 -16.39 -7.33 -1.29
CA ILE A 251 -15.16 -7.72 -0.62
C ILE A 251 -15.06 -6.88 0.64
N LEU A 252 -15.20 -7.50 1.81
CA LEU A 252 -15.07 -6.87 3.11
C LEU A 252 -13.76 -7.31 3.77
N LYS A 253 -12.92 -6.36 4.14
CA LYS A 253 -11.64 -6.58 4.82
C LYS A 253 -11.75 -6.06 6.25
N LEU A 254 -11.47 -6.90 7.24
CA LEU A 254 -11.64 -6.63 8.66
C LEU A 254 -10.36 -6.98 9.42
N VAL A 255 -9.89 -6.07 10.27
CA VAL A 255 -8.74 -6.27 11.15
C VAL A 255 -9.22 -6.20 12.60
N ASN A 256 -9.21 -7.32 13.32
CA ASN A 256 -9.34 -7.33 14.77
C ASN A 256 -7.94 -7.21 15.38
N ALA A 257 -7.56 -6.01 15.82
CA ALA A 257 -6.29 -5.76 16.50
C ALA A 257 -6.36 -5.99 18.01
N SER A 258 -7.49 -6.45 18.56
CA SER A 258 -7.60 -6.78 19.97
C SER A 258 -7.08 -8.18 20.27
N GLY A 259 -6.57 -8.38 21.49
CA GLY A 259 -6.20 -9.70 22.01
C GLY A 259 -7.39 -10.57 22.43
N LYS A 260 -8.61 -10.24 21.99
CA LYS A 260 -9.84 -10.94 22.35
C LYS A 260 -10.64 -11.29 21.09
N PRO A 261 -11.42 -12.37 21.09
CA PRO A 261 -12.35 -12.61 20.01
C PRO A 261 -13.43 -11.52 20.00
N LEU A 262 -13.80 -11.06 18.82
CA LEU A 262 -14.89 -10.12 18.62
C LEU A 262 -16.00 -10.81 17.83
N THR A 263 -17.25 -10.52 18.18
CA THR A 263 -18.42 -10.89 17.36
C THR A 263 -19.09 -9.60 16.93
N LYS A 264 -19.28 -9.43 15.62
CA LYS A 264 -19.90 -8.24 15.05
C LYS A 264 -21.04 -8.64 14.12
N ASP A 265 -22.18 -7.98 14.30
CA ASP A 265 -23.31 -8.13 13.40
C ASP A 265 -23.10 -7.25 12.17
N ILE A 266 -22.91 -7.89 11.02
CA ILE A 266 -22.69 -7.24 9.74
C ILE A 266 -24.02 -7.09 9.02
N ALA A 267 -24.33 -5.87 8.60
CA ALA A 267 -25.49 -5.57 7.77
C ALA A 267 -25.04 -4.98 6.42
N ILE A 268 -25.33 -5.68 5.33
CA ILE A 268 -25.04 -5.24 3.97
C ILE A 268 -26.29 -4.60 3.36
N ASN A 269 -26.25 -3.29 3.20
CA ASN A 269 -27.35 -2.50 2.64
C ASN A 269 -27.11 -2.19 1.15
N GLY A 270 -28.13 -1.71 0.45
CA GLY A 270 -28.03 -1.29 -0.96
C GLY A 270 -28.13 -2.41 -2.01
N VAL A 271 -28.02 -3.69 -1.61
CA VAL A 271 -28.20 -4.84 -2.51
C VAL A 271 -29.57 -5.51 -2.33
N LYS A 272 -30.10 -6.15 -3.38
CA LYS A 272 -31.39 -6.87 -3.29
C LYS A 272 -31.19 -8.17 -2.53
N LYS A 273 -30.22 -8.98 -2.95
CA LYS A 273 -29.88 -10.27 -2.32
C LYS A 273 -28.37 -10.48 -2.25
N LEU A 274 -27.95 -11.26 -1.26
CA LEU A 274 -26.61 -11.84 -1.19
C LEU A 274 -26.68 -13.32 -1.56
N GLY A 275 -25.55 -13.86 -2.03
CA GLY A 275 -25.34 -15.30 -2.09
C GLY A 275 -25.48 -15.93 -0.71
N THR A 276 -25.93 -17.19 -0.67
CA THR A 276 -26.12 -17.96 0.58
C THR A 276 -24.80 -18.46 1.17
N THR A 277 -23.68 -18.17 0.52
CA THR A 277 -22.34 -18.56 0.97
C THR A 277 -21.35 -17.46 0.63
N ALA A 278 -20.52 -17.09 1.61
CA ALA A 278 -19.36 -16.22 1.44
C ALA A 278 -18.08 -17.04 1.59
N ASN A 279 -17.05 -16.67 0.84
CA ASN A 279 -15.69 -17.17 1.05
C ASN A 279 -15.01 -16.31 2.10
N LEU A 280 -14.37 -16.96 3.06
CA LEU A 280 -13.57 -16.31 4.10
C LEU A 280 -12.11 -16.72 3.92
N THR A 281 -11.23 -15.74 3.96
CA THR A 281 -9.79 -15.95 4.08
C THR A 281 -9.32 -15.25 5.36
N VAL A 282 -8.70 -16.00 6.27
CA VAL A 282 -8.26 -15.49 7.57
C VAL A 282 -6.75 -15.65 7.71
N LEU A 283 -6.07 -14.57 8.08
CA LEU A 283 -4.72 -14.58 8.60
C LEU A 283 -4.77 -14.39 10.12
N GLU A 284 -4.06 -15.25 10.84
CA GLU A 284 -3.92 -15.23 12.29
C GLU A 284 -2.60 -15.90 12.68
N GLY A 285 -2.04 -15.51 13.82
CA GLY A 285 -0.85 -16.11 14.41
C GLY A 285 -1.13 -16.68 15.80
N LYS A 286 -0.30 -17.62 16.27
CA LYS A 286 -0.39 -18.17 17.64
C LYS A 286 -0.27 -17.07 18.72
N ASN A 287 0.48 -16.00 18.43
CA ASN A 287 0.58 -14.77 19.20
C ASN A 287 0.99 -13.62 18.25
N ILE A 288 1.18 -12.41 18.77
CA ILE A 288 1.47 -11.22 17.96
C ILE A 288 2.93 -11.17 17.46
N ASP A 289 3.86 -11.85 18.12
CA ASP A 289 5.30 -11.78 17.83
C ASP A 289 5.77 -12.85 16.84
N VAL A 290 4.87 -13.74 16.42
CA VAL A 290 5.20 -14.84 15.52
C VAL A 290 5.71 -14.32 14.16
N VAL A 291 6.69 -15.03 13.61
CA VAL A 291 7.29 -14.78 12.30
C VAL A 291 7.27 -16.06 11.47
N ASN A 292 7.34 -15.90 10.14
CA ASN A 292 7.69 -17.01 9.25
C ASN A 292 9.22 -17.10 9.13
N THR A 293 9.73 -18.29 8.85
CA THR A 293 11.17 -18.54 8.65
C THR A 293 11.39 -19.57 7.53
N LEU A 294 12.63 -19.83 7.14
CA LEU A 294 12.94 -20.89 6.16
C LEU A 294 12.54 -22.29 6.62
N THR A 295 12.58 -22.56 7.93
CA THR A 295 12.22 -23.86 8.51
C THR A 295 10.74 -23.96 8.86
N GLU A 296 10.10 -22.81 9.12
CA GLU A 296 8.68 -22.70 9.45
C GLU A 296 8.03 -21.59 8.59
N PRO A 297 7.86 -21.82 7.27
CA PRO A 297 7.43 -20.77 6.33
C PRO A 297 5.97 -20.37 6.46
N ASP A 298 5.15 -21.19 7.14
CA ASP A 298 3.70 -21.07 7.19
C ASP A 298 3.14 -20.84 8.61
N ASN A 299 3.97 -20.38 9.55
CA ASN A 299 3.55 -20.04 10.92
C ASN A 299 2.38 -19.03 10.94
N VAL A 300 2.38 -18.11 9.98
CA VAL A 300 1.24 -17.25 9.62
C VAL A 300 1.04 -17.34 8.11
N SER A 301 -0.06 -17.93 7.71
CA SER A 301 -0.45 -18.14 6.30
C SER A 301 -1.97 -18.08 6.15
N PRO A 302 -2.50 -17.69 4.98
CA PRO A 302 -3.95 -17.53 4.79
C PRO A 302 -4.68 -18.87 4.90
N LYS A 303 -5.75 -18.91 5.70
CA LYS A 303 -6.65 -20.07 5.84
C LYS A 303 -7.99 -19.75 5.20
N GLU A 304 -8.45 -20.61 4.30
CA GLU A 304 -9.73 -20.43 3.61
C GLU A 304 -10.85 -21.26 4.25
N SER A 305 -12.05 -20.69 4.28
CA SER A 305 -13.26 -21.38 4.72
C SER A 305 -14.50 -20.76 4.06
N LYS A 306 -15.67 -21.32 4.34
CA LYS A 306 -16.96 -20.84 3.83
C LYS A 306 -17.88 -20.46 4.99
N LEU A 307 -18.55 -19.32 4.87
CA LEU A 307 -19.59 -18.87 5.79
C LEU A 307 -20.96 -18.98 5.11
N ARG A 308 -21.90 -19.67 5.74
CA ARG A 308 -23.30 -19.69 5.28
C ARG A 308 -24.00 -18.41 5.71
N LEU A 309 -24.75 -17.82 4.78
CA LEU A 309 -25.49 -16.59 5.01
C LEU A 309 -27.00 -16.86 4.90
N SER A 310 -27.76 -16.40 5.89
CA SER A 310 -29.23 -16.48 5.93
C SER A 310 -29.90 -15.13 5.65
N GLY A 311 -29.24 -14.28 4.86
CA GLY A 311 -29.75 -12.97 4.48
C GLY A 311 -28.65 -11.91 4.40
N LYS A 312 -29.07 -10.65 4.46
CA LYS A 312 -28.18 -9.47 4.38
C LYS A 312 -27.63 -9.02 5.73
N LYS A 313 -28.11 -9.65 6.82
CA LYS A 313 -27.63 -9.45 8.18
C LYS A 313 -27.12 -10.79 8.70
N PHE A 314 -25.91 -10.81 9.21
CA PHE A 314 -25.29 -12.01 9.74
C PHE A 314 -24.26 -11.66 10.80
N SER A 315 -24.04 -12.57 11.73
CA SER A 315 -23.01 -12.42 12.76
C SER A 315 -21.69 -13.00 12.25
N LEU A 316 -20.60 -12.26 12.43
CA LEU A 316 -19.25 -12.70 12.06
C LEU A 316 -18.37 -12.70 13.31
N SER A 317 -17.76 -13.86 13.59
CA SER A 317 -16.76 -14.00 14.65
C SER A 317 -15.36 -13.75 14.08
N LEU A 318 -14.59 -12.91 14.77
CA LEU A 318 -13.22 -12.54 14.44
C LEU A 318 -12.32 -13.05 15.55
N ALA A 319 -11.33 -13.87 15.21
CA ALA A 319 -10.33 -14.35 16.16
C ALA A 319 -9.52 -13.16 16.73
N PRO A 320 -8.91 -13.30 17.94
CA PRO A 320 -7.93 -12.34 18.43
C PRO A 320 -6.83 -12.09 17.39
N TYR A 321 -6.38 -10.85 17.26
CA TYR A 321 -5.29 -10.47 16.35
C TYR A 321 -5.44 -11.12 14.97
N SER A 322 -6.54 -10.84 14.27
CA SER A 322 -6.84 -11.48 12.98
C SER A 322 -7.09 -10.47 11.88
N PHE A 323 -6.71 -10.86 10.66
CA PHE A 323 -7.12 -10.18 9.44
C PHE A 323 -8.01 -11.11 8.62
N THR A 324 -9.23 -10.66 8.33
CA THR A 324 -10.25 -11.45 7.64
C THR A 324 -10.65 -10.75 6.35
N VAL A 325 -10.68 -11.50 5.25
CA VAL A 325 -11.26 -11.09 3.97
C VAL A 325 -12.51 -11.93 3.74
N LEU A 326 -13.65 -11.28 3.58
CA LEU A 326 -14.94 -11.90 3.24
C LEU A 326 -15.31 -11.50 1.82
N ARG A 327 -15.56 -12.48 0.94
CA ARG A 327 -16.10 -12.26 -0.40
C ARG A 327 -17.50 -12.87 -0.51
N VAL A 328 -18.47 -12.09 -0.96
CA VAL A 328 -19.86 -12.55 -1.14
C VAL A 328 -20.46 -12.00 -2.43
N LYS A 329 -21.08 -12.87 -3.21
CA LYS A 329 -21.84 -12.49 -4.41
C LYS A 329 -23.07 -11.66 -4.04
N PHE A 330 -23.44 -10.70 -4.86
CA PHE A 330 -24.70 -9.97 -4.73
C PHE A 330 -25.48 -9.91 -6.05
N SER A 331 -26.77 -9.59 -5.95
CA SER A 331 -27.69 -9.32 -7.08
C SER A 331 -28.69 -8.23 -6.73
#